data_AF-A0A9E4PZF2-F1
#
_entry.id   AF-A0A9E4PZF2-F1
#
_cell.length_a   1.000
_cell.length_b   1.000
_cell.length_c   1.000
_cell.angle_alpha   90.00
_cell.angle_beta   90.00
_cell.angle_gamma   90.00
#
_symmetry.space_group_name_H-M   'P 1'
#
loop_
_entity.id
_entity.type
_entity.pdbx_description
1 polymer ?
#
loop_
_entity_poly.entity_id
_entity_poly.type
_entity_poly.pdbx_seq_one_letter_code
_entity_poly.pdbx_strand_id
1 'polypeptide(L)'
;VRVFLFGVGRDKLEAAAAESGTVVHIVNELRRADLVLTTKTHYRRGSQLVRIAESSGTPVCVLRKNTMPQLQEFLGTVIKEWHGGGNGRGQGQGLMPDMGNDEDGPPFTGDNSSPTMEKAMDEAEDAANRVLSGEQTVHLAPQRSYIRRLQHLLGQRYNVASVSQGREPERAVLFYRV
;
A
#
# COMPACT_ATOMS: atom_id res chain seq x y z
N VAL A 1 14.77 -7.87 17.08
CA VAL A 1 13.51 -8.36 16.45
C VAL A 1 13.82 -9.49 15.46
N ARG A 2 13.02 -10.57 15.38
CA ARG A 2 13.28 -11.70 14.46
C ARG A 2 12.50 -11.54 13.16
N VAL A 3 13.20 -11.49 12.03
CA VAL A 3 12.60 -11.21 10.72
C VAL A 3 12.82 -12.37 9.77
N PHE A 4 11.74 -12.90 9.21
CA PHE A 4 11.81 -13.90 8.15
C PHE A 4 11.83 -13.20 6.78
N LEU A 5 12.80 -13.54 5.93
CA LEU A 5 12.97 -12.91 4.63
C LEU A 5 12.48 -13.81 3.49
N PHE A 6 11.67 -13.23 2.59
CA PHE A 6 11.20 -13.92 1.40
C PHE A 6 11.34 -13.08 0.13
N GLY A 7 12.34 -13.41 -0.70
CA GLY A 7 12.65 -12.68 -1.93
C GLY A 7 13.35 -11.33 -1.71
N VAL A 8 13.84 -11.10 -0.49
CA VAL A 8 14.64 -9.93 -0.10
C VAL A 8 16.08 -10.39 0.13
N GLY A 9 17.05 -9.58 -0.30
CA GLY A 9 18.46 -9.90 -0.17
C GLY A 9 18.89 -9.78 1.29
N ARG A 10 19.38 -10.88 1.87
CA ARG A 10 19.79 -10.94 3.28
C ARG A 10 20.91 -9.94 3.59
N ASP A 11 21.90 -9.91 2.71
CA ASP A 11 23.04 -9.00 2.74
C ASP A 11 22.62 -7.52 2.82
N LYS A 12 21.61 -7.13 2.02
CA LYS A 12 21.08 -5.77 2.03
C LYS A 12 20.33 -5.43 3.31
N LEU A 13 19.60 -6.39 3.89
CA LEU A 13 18.92 -6.16 5.16
C LEU A 13 19.93 -6.00 6.29
N GLU A 14 20.95 -6.85 6.31
CA GLU A 14 22.01 -6.78 7.31
C GLU A 14 22.78 -5.46 7.21
N ALA A 15 23.13 -5.03 6.00
CA ALA A 15 23.74 -3.72 5.77
C ALA A 15 22.81 -2.55 6.18
N ALA A 16 21.53 -2.61 5.81
CA ALA A 16 20.54 -1.60 6.23
C ALA A 16 20.37 -1.56 7.75
N ALA A 17 20.47 -2.71 8.41
CA ALA A 17 20.38 -2.84 9.85
C ALA A 17 21.61 -2.32 10.57
N ALA A 18 22.80 -2.61 10.04
CA ALA A 18 24.05 -2.06 10.55
C ALA A 18 24.06 -0.53 10.46
N GLU A 19 23.61 0.03 9.33
CA GLU A 19 23.55 1.48 9.14
C GLU A 19 22.44 2.15 9.98
N SER A 20 21.29 1.49 10.14
CA SER A 20 20.20 1.94 11.00
C SER A 20 20.45 1.68 12.49
N GLY A 21 21.60 1.12 12.89
CA GLY A 21 21.92 0.79 14.27
C GLY A 21 20.99 -0.25 14.91
N THR A 22 20.39 -1.13 14.11
CA THR A 22 19.36 -2.07 14.52
C THR A 22 19.89 -3.49 14.62
N VAL A 23 19.57 -4.19 15.71
CA VAL A 23 19.82 -5.64 15.84
C VAL A 23 18.60 -6.42 15.31
N VAL A 24 18.63 -6.77 14.02
CA VAL A 24 17.68 -7.69 13.40
C VAL A 24 18.27 -9.09 13.32
N HIS A 25 17.50 -10.08 13.76
CA HIS A 25 17.87 -11.49 13.63
C HIS A 25 17.11 -12.08 12.45
N ILE A 26 17.83 -12.43 11.39
CA ILE A 26 17.23 -13.08 10.22
C ILE A 26 16.96 -14.53 10.57
N VAL A 27 15.69 -14.93 10.52
CA VAL A 27 15.26 -16.31 10.77
C VAL A 27 14.80 -17.00 9.48
N ASN A 28 15.07 -18.29 9.37
CA ASN A 28 14.66 -19.15 8.25
C ASN A 28 13.37 -19.92 8.53
N GLU A 29 12.72 -19.68 9.66
CA GLU A 29 11.49 -20.32 10.07
C GLU A 29 10.44 -19.26 10.43
N LEU A 30 9.28 -19.30 9.77
CA LEU A 30 8.15 -18.43 10.07
C LEU A 30 7.68 -18.56 11.53
N ARG A 31 7.67 -19.78 12.07
CA ARG A 31 7.26 -20.05 13.45
C ARG A 31 8.08 -19.33 14.52
N ARG A 32 9.32 -18.95 14.21
CA ARG A 32 10.22 -18.24 15.11
C ARG A 32 10.35 -16.75 14.75
N ALA A 33 9.65 -16.30 13.72
CA ALA A 33 9.70 -14.92 13.26
C ALA A 33 8.68 -14.07 14.01
N ASP A 34 9.09 -12.87 14.40
CA ASP A 34 8.17 -11.83 14.90
C ASP A 34 7.52 -11.08 13.73
N LEU A 35 8.18 -11.06 12.56
CA LEU A 35 7.70 -10.41 11.36
C LEU A 35 8.19 -11.12 10.09
N VAL A 36 7.37 -11.10 9.04
CA VAL A 36 7.72 -11.58 7.71
C VAL A 36 7.97 -10.40 6.78
N LEU A 37 9.12 -10.36 6.14
CA LEU A 37 9.45 -9.39 5.11
C LEU A 37 9.42 -10.09 3.75
N THR A 38 8.58 -9.61 2.86
CA THR A 38 8.49 -10.12 1.49
C THR A 38 8.46 -8.98 0.48
N THR A 39 8.66 -9.28 -0.81
CA THR A 39 8.47 -8.28 -1.86
C THR A 39 7.06 -8.35 -2.46
N LYS A 40 6.60 -7.24 -3.03
CA LYS A 40 5.27 -7.12 -3.67
C LYS A 40 5.03 -8.16 -4.76
N THR A 41 6.08 -8.57 -5.47
CA THR A 41 6.01 -9.62 -6.49
C THR A 41 5.69 -10.98 -5.88
N HIS A 42 6.33 -11.32 -4.75
CA HIS A 42 6.11 -12.57 -4.06
C HIS A 42 4.79 -12.59 -3.27
N TYR A 43 4.39 -11.44 -2.73
CA TYR A 43 3.10 -11.27 -2.06
C TYR A 43 1.91 -11.50 -3.01
N ARG A 44 1.89 -10.83 -4.17
CA ARG A 44 0.78 -10.93 -5.15
C ARG A 44 0.64 -12.32 -5.76
N ARG A 45 1.70 -13.12 -5.79
CA ARG A 45 1.66 -14.50 -6.27
C ARG A 45 0.97 -15.45 -5.27
N GLY A 46 0.56 -14.96 -4.09
CA GLY A 46 -0.12 -15.77 -3.09
C GLY A 46 0.77 -16.90 -2.60
N SER A 47 2.08 -16.63 -2.44
CA SER A 47 3.04 -17.63 -1.97
C SER A 47 2.53 -18.28 -0.69
N GLN A 48 2.73 -19.59 -0.57
CA GLN A 48 2.29 -20.41 0.57
C GLN A 48 2.69 -19.79 1.92
N LEU A 49 3.81 -19.06 1.98
CA LEU A 49 4.30 -18.36 3.16
C LEU A 49 3.43 -17.19 3.60
N VAL A 50 2.78 -16.47 2.68
CA VAL A 50 1.84 -15.38 3.03
C VAL A 50 0.63 -15.98 3.72
N ARG A 51 0.03 -17.02 3.14
CA ARG A 51 -1.10 -17.74 3.77
C ARG A 51 -0.73 -18.34 5.12
N ILE A 52 0.47 -18.92 5.24
CA ILE A 52 0.96 -19.47 6.50
C ILE A 52 1.14 -18.34 7.52
N ALA A 53 1.75 -17.21 7.15
CA ALA A 53 1.94 -16.08 8.03
C ALA A 53 0.60 -15.47 8.49
N GLU A 54 -0.36 -15.31 7.58
CA GLU A 54 -1.73 -14.89 7.88
C GLU A 54 -2.42 -15.88 8.84
N SER A 55 -2.31 -17.19 8.59
CA SER A 55 -2.88 -18.23 9.46
C SER A 55 -2.19 -18.30 10.83
N SER A 56 -0.94 -17.85 10.92
CA SER A 56 -0.14 -17.85 12.14
C SER A 56 -0.28 -16.53 12.93
N GLY A 57 -1.01 -15.55 12.39
CA GLY A 57 -1.11 -14.21 12.98
C GLY A 57 0.19 -13.42 12.96
N THR A 58 1.17 -13.81 12.15
CA THR A 58 2.44 -13.10 12.04
C THR A 58 2.31 -11.96 11.04
N PRO A 59 2.62 -10.71 11.43
CA PRO A 59 2.50 -9.56 10.52
C PRO A 59 3.43 -9.73 9.31
N VAL A 60 2.87 -9.52 8.11
CA VAL A 60 3.60 -9.59 6.83
C VAL A 60 3.81 -8.19 6.28
N CYS A 61 5.06 -7.77 6.17
CA CYS A 61 5.45 -6.53 5.52
C CYS A 61 5.87 -6.78 4.07
N VAL A 62 5.40 -5.92 3.17
CA VAL A 62 5.59 -6.06 1.73
C VAL A 62 6.40 -4.89 1.17
N LEU A 63 7.66 -5.13 0.83
CA LEU A 63 8.54 -4.18 0.16
C LEU A 63 8.24 -4.09 -1.33
N ARG A 64 8.20 -2.88 -1.87
CA ARG A 64 7.95 -2.64 -3.30
C ARG A 64 9.19 -2.98 -4.13
N LYS A 65 10.39 -2.67 -3.62
CA LYS A 65 11.69 -3.01 -4.20
C LYS A 65 12.70 -3.36 -3.10
N ASN A 66 13.60 -4.29 -3.40
CA ASN A 66 14.71 -4.67 -2.52
C ASN A 66 15.88 -3.66 -2.64
N THR A 67 15.60 -2.40 -2.27
CA THR A 67 16.54 -1.26 -2.34
C THR A 67 16.92 -0.82 -0.94
N MET A 68 18.20 -0.51 -0.73
CA MET A 68 18.77 -0.08 0.56
C MET A 68 17.93 0.98 1.30
N PRO A 69 17.60 2.14 0.71
CA PRO A 69 16.83 3.18 1.42
C PRO A 69 15.46 2.68 1.90
N GLN A 70 14.84 1.74 1.19
CA GLN A 70 13.54 1.18 1.53
C GLN A 70 13.62 0.17 2.68
N LEU A 71 14.75 -0.54 2.79
CA LEU A 71 15.03 -1.42 3.93
C LEU A 71 15.34 -0.59 5.18
N GLN A 72 16.08 0.51 5.03
CA GLN A 72 16.42 1.40 6.14
C GLN A 72 15.18 2.10 6.72
N GLU A 73 14.34 2.67 5.85
CA GLU A 73 13.04 3.24 6.23
C GLU A 73 12.19 2.20 6.97
N PHE A 74 12.11 0.98 6.42
CA PHE A 74 11.36 -0.11 7.05
C PHE A 74 11.86 -0.43 8.46
N LEU A 75 13.17 -0.55 8.66
CA LEU A 75 13.76 -0.85 9.96
C LEU A 75 13.50 0.28 10.97
N GLY A 76 13.68 1.54 10.57
CA GLY A 76 13.43 2.70 11.43
C GLY A 76 11.97 2.81 11.89
N THR A 77 11.03 2.47 11.00
CA THR A 77 9.60 2.46 11.29
C THR A 77 9.17 1.30 12.20
N VAL A 78 9.58 0.08 11.87
CA VAL A 78 9.15 -1.13 12.60
C VAL A 78 9.56 -1.11 14.06
N ILE A 79 10.72 -0.55 14.34
CA ILE A 79 11.23 -0.46 15.71
C ILE A 79 10.46 0.58 16.51
N LYS A 80 10.07 1.70 15.90
CA LYS A 80 9.20 2.69 16.54
C LYS A 80 7.85 2.08 16.93
N GLU A 81 7.29 1.21 16.09
CA GLU A 81 6.03 0.53 16.40
C GLU A 81 6.19 -0.60 17.43
N TRP A 82 7.27 -1.38 17.38
CA TRP A 82 7.49 -2.52 18.29
C TRP A 82 8.03 -2.13 19.67
N HIS A 83 8.78 -1.02 19.80
CA HIS A 83 9.21 -0.49 21.11
C HIS A 83 8.21 0.51 21.72
N GLY A 84 7.13 0.84 21.01
CA GLY A 84 6.12 1.83 21.39
C GLY A 84 5.15 1.40 22.51
N GLY A 85 5.63 0.68 23.51
CA GLY A 85 4.96 0.54 24.80
C GLY A 85 5.34 1.69 25.73
N GLY A 86 4.80 2.89 25.48
CA GLY A 86 4.78 4.01 26.42
C GLY A 86 5.84 5.11 26.20
N ASN A 87 5.39 6.34 25.90
CA ASN A 87 5.42 7.49 26.82
C ASN A 87 5.09 8.79 26.04
N GLY A 88 4.19 9.61 26.58
CA GLY A 88 3.82 10.91 26.01
C GLY A 88 4.82 12.04 26.30
N ARG A 89 4.52 13.21 25.70
CA ARG A 89 5.17 14.56 25.81
C ARG A 89 6.39 14.70 24.89
N GLY A 90 6.60 15.74 24.07
CA GLY A 90 6.04 17.09 23.96
C GLY A 90 7.21 18.08 23.75
N GLN A 91 7.08 19.00 22.78
CA GLN A 91 7.96 20.17 22.45
C GLN A 91 9.29 19.85 21.72
N GLY A 92 9.74 20.60 20.69
CA GLY A 92 9.26 21.80 20.02
C GLY A 92 10.25 22.32 18.95
N GLN A 93 9.81 23.29 18.13
CA GLN A 93 10.55 24.19 17.22
C GLN A 93 11.25 23.56 16.00
N GLY A 94 11.10 24.02 14.76
CA GLY A 94 10.58 25.27 14.21
C GLY A 94 11.50 25.67 13.06
N LEU A 95 11.03 25.56 11.81
CA LEU A 95 11.58 26.20 10.60
C LEU A 95 10.61 25.92 9.43
N MET A 96 9.69 26.84 9.17
CA MET A 96 9.06 26.99 7.86
C MET A 96 8.97 28.50 7.56
N PRO A 97 9.61 28.99 6.49
CA PRO A 97 9.06 30.08 5.71
C PRO A 97 8.15 29.51 4.61
N ASP A 98 6.94 30.05 4.60
CA ASP A 98 6.06 30.33 3.46
C ASP A 98 6.52 29.82 2.07
N MET A 99 5.84 28.79 1.57
CA MET A 99 5.58 28.63 0.14
C MET A 99 4.25 27.88 -0.02
N GLY A 100 3.28 28.56 -0.63
CA GLY A 100 1.91 28.09 -0.79
C GLY A 100 1.75 26.85 -1.67
N ASN A 101 0.55 26.26 -1.55
CA ASN A 101 0.01 25.11 -2.27
C ASN A 101 0.78 23.80 -2.06
N ASP A 102 0.26 22.91 -1.21
CA ASP A 102 0.30 21.43 -1.32
C ASP A 102 -0.40 20.82 -0.08
N GLU A 103 -1.73 20.96 -0.01
CA GLU A 103 -2.57 20.21 0.93
C GLU A 103 -2.59 18.73 0.51
N ASP A 104 -1.89 17.85 1.25
CA ASP A 104 -2.46 16.64 1.88
C ASP A 104 -1.37 15.77 2.58
N GLY A 105 -1.17 16.03 3.88
CA GLY A 105 -1.01 14.98 4.91
C GLY A 105 0.38 14.40 5.24
N PRO A 106 0.73 14.23 6.53
CA PRO A 106 1.95 13.55 6.95
C PRO A 106 1.89 12.02 6.68
N PRO A 107 3.05 11.37 6.50
CA PRO A 107 3.11 9.94 6.25
C PRO A 107 2.85 9.19 7.55
N PHE A 108 2.28 7.99 7.41
CA PHE A 108 2.29 6.92 8.43
C PHE A 108 1.02 6.75 9.29
N THR A 109 0.06 5.98 8.79
CA THR A 109 -0.74 5.05 9.61
C THR A 109 -0.99 3.77 8.83
N GLY A 110 -0.73 2.64 9.46
CA GLY A 110 -1.13 1.33 8.97
C GLY A 110 -2.65 1.19 9.08
N ASP A 111 -3.32 1.12 7.94
CA ASP A 111 -4.59 0.42 7.78
C ASP A 111 -4.61 -0.14 6.35
N ASN A 112 -4.95 -1.43 6.23
CA ASN A 112 -4.95 -2.16 4.98
C ASN A 112 -6.25 -1.88 4.19
N SER A 113 -6.49 -0.60 3.89
CA SER A 113 -7.45 -0.12 2.90
C SER A 113 -6.86 1.17 2.34
N SER A 114 -5.89 1.04 1.42
CA SER A 114 -5.17 2.20 0.86
C SER A 114 -6.19 3.28 0.48
N PRO A 115 -6.11 4.52 1.01
CA PRO A 115 -7.09 5.58 0.75
C PRO A 115 -7.23 5.87 -0.76
N THR A 116 -6.26 5.44 -1.56
CA THR A 116 -6.30 5.45 -3.03
C THR A 116 -7.31 4.47 -3.65
N MET A 117 -7.52 3.29 -3.06
CA MET A 117 -8.48 2.30 -3.58
C MET A 117 -9.91 2.68 -3.23
N GLU A 118 -10.14 3.08 -1.98
CA GLU A 118 -11.45 3.51 -1.52
C GLU A 118 -11.91 4.74 -2.30
N LYS A 119 -11.06 5.80 -2.40
CA LYS A 119 -11.35 6.97 -3.24
C LYS A 119 -11.64 6.62 -4.71
N ALA A 120 -10.96 5.61 -5.26
CA ALA A 120 -11.18 5.20 -6.65
C ALA A 120 -12.46 4.39 -6.89
N MET A 121 -12.98 3.69 -5.86
CA MET A 121 -14.28 3.01 -5.92
C MET A 121 -15.42 3.98 -5.64
N ASP A 122 -15.22 4.90 -4.70
CA ASP A 122 -16.16 5.98 -4.37
C ASP A 122 -16.41 6.88 -5.59
N GLU A 123 -15.35 7.32 -6.27
CA GLU A 123 -15.45 8.05 -7.54
C GLU A 123 -16.22 7.25 -8.61
N ALA A 124 -16.04 5.93 -8.65
CA ALA A 124 -16.75 5.09 -9.59
C ALA A 124 -18.24 4.94 -9.26
N GLU A 125 -18.58 4.91 -7.97
CA GLU A 125 -19.96 4.89 -7.51
C GLU A 125 -20.67 6.21 -7.79
N ASP A 126 -20.03 7.35 -7.52
CA ASP A 126 -20.55 8.67 -7.90
C ASP A 126 -20.76 8.77 -9.42
N ALA A 127 -19.74 8.40 -10.20
CA ALA A 127 -19.81 8.39 -11.66
C ALA A 127 -20.98 7.52 -12.18
N ALA A 128 -21.20 6.34 -11.58
CA ALA A 128 -22.33 5.49 -11.96
C ALA A 128 -23.68 6.14 -11.63
N ASN A 129 -23.82 6.74 -10.45
CA ASN A 129 -25.04 7.43 -10.03
C ASN A 129 -25.37 8.65 -10.92
N ARG A 130 -24.34 9.37 -11.38
CA ARG A 130 -24.51 10.48 -12.33
C ARG A 130 -25.01 10.03 -13.69
N VAL A 131 -24.48 8.92 -14.21
CA VAL A 131 -24.97 8.32 -15.46
C VAL A 131 -26.41 7.83 -15.31
N LEU A 132 -26.75 7.25 -14.16
CA LEU A 132 -28.13 6.85 -13.83
C LEU A 132 -29.08 8.05 -13.71
N SER A 133 -28.59 9.19 -13.22
CA SER A 133 -29.34 10.45 -13.14
C SER A 133 -29.57 11.13 -14.50
N GLY A 134 -28.93 10.64 -15.58
CA GLY A 134 -29.16 11.11 -16.95
C GLY A 134 -27.94 11.67 -17.65
N GLU A 135 -26.75 11.62 -17.05
CA GLU A 135 -25.50 12.02 -17.71
C GLU A 135 -25.11 11.01 -18.79
N GLN A 136 -24.67 11.48 -19.97
CA GLN A 136 -24.40 10.59 -21.12
C GLN A 136 -23.08 9.83 -20.97
N THR A 137 -22.04 10.49 -20.47
CA THR A 137 -20.69 9.91 -20.32
C THR A 137 -19.96 10.53 -19.14
N VAL A 138 -19.31 9.71 -18.31
CA VAL A 138 -18.50 10.15 -17.15
C VAL A 138 -17.15 9.46 -17.15
N HIS A 139 -16.09 10.27 -17.05
CA HIS A 139 -14.70 9.82 -17.04
C HIS A 139 -14.25 9.67 -15.59
N LEU A 140 -13.69 8.51 -15.25
CA LEU A 140 -13.05 8.30 -13.97
C LEU A 140 -11.56 8.64 -14.05
N ALA A 141 -10.92 8.86 -12.90
CA ALA A 141 -9.48 9.05 -12.84
C ALA A 141 -8.69 7.85 -13.40
N PRO A 142 -7.46 8.07 -13.91
CA PRO A 142 -6.57 7.00 -14.33
C PRO A 142 -6.20 6.08 -13.15
N GLN A 143 -6.58 4.80 -13.26
CA GLN A 143 -6.41 3.82 -12.18
C GLN A 143 -5.65 2.59 -12.64
N ARG A 144 -5.05 1.84 -11.71
CA ARG A 144 -4.31 0.60 -12.01
C ARG A 144 -5.24 -0.51 -12.52
N SER A 145 -4.71 -1.47 -13.28
CA SER A 145 -5.47 -2.53 -13.96
C SER A 145 -6.42 -3.33 -13.05
N TYR A 146 -6.06 -3.53 -11.77
CA TYR A 146 -6.92 -4.21 -10.79
C TYR A 146 -8.14 -3.36 -10.37
N ILE A 147 -7.92 -2.07 -10.12
CA ILE A 147 -8.99 -1.11 -9.76
C ILE A 147 -9.95 -0.93 -10.93
N ARG A 148 -9.43 -0.78 -12.15
CA ARG A 148 -10.28 -0.70 -13.36
C ARG A 148 -11.19 -1.92 -13.53
N ARG A 149 -10.69 -3.12 -13.21
CA ARG A 149 -11.51 -4.35 -13.23
C ARG A 149 -12.68 -4.28 -12.25
N LEU A 150 -12.43 -3.80 -11.03
CA LEU A 150 -13.47 -3.62 -10.02
C LEU A 150 -14.45 -2.51 -10.41
N GLN A 151 -13.97 -1.41 -11.00
CA GLN A 151 -14.82 -0.34 -11.55
C GLN A 151 -15.73 -0.88 -12.67
N HIS A 152 -15.21 -1.71 -13.59
CA HIS A 152 -16.05 -2.38 -14.59
C HIS A 152 -17.14 -3.27 -13.95
N LEU A 153 -16.79 -4.05 -12.93
CA LEU A 153 -17.76 -4.87 -12.19
C LEU A 153 -18.83 -4.02 -11.50
N LEU A 154 -18.45 -2.85 -10.96
CA LEU A 154 -19.37 -1.89 -10.37
C LEU A 154 -20.35 -1.35 -11.41
N GLY A 155 -19.85 -0.92 -12.58
CA GLY A 155 -20.68 -0.48 -13.70
C GLY A 155 -21.68 -1.55 -14.14
N GLN A 156 -21.25 -2.81 -14.25
CA GLN A 156 -22.15 -3.94 -14.56
C GLN A 156 -23.26 -4.10 -13.52
N ARG A 157 -22.95 -3.93 -12.23
CA ARG A 157 -23.92 -4.02 -11.14
C ARG A 157 -24.97 -2.92 -11.20
N TYR A 158 -24.56 -1.70 -11.53
CA TYR A 158 -25.44 -0.55 -11.70
C TYR A 158 -26.11 -0.50 -13.09
N ASN A 159 -25.90 -1.52 -13.94
CA ASN A 159 -26.42 -1.59 -15.31
C ASN A 159 -25.96 -0.40 -16.20
N VAL A 160 -24.74 0.08 -15.96
CA VAL A 160 -24.08 1.14 -16.71
C VAL A 160 -23.03 0.51 -17.64
N ALA A 161 -22.98 0.95 -18.89
CA ALA A 161 -22.00 0.45 -19.84
C ALA A 161 -20.62 1.07 -19.54
N SER A 162 -19.55 0.28 -19.67
CA SER A 162 -18.20 0.71 -19.29
C SER A 162 -17.16 0.36 -20.35
N VAL A 163 -16.28 1.31 -20.68
CA VAL A 163 -15.14 1.08 -21.59
C VAL A 163 -13.85 1.57 -20.93
N SER A 164 -12.75 0.85 -21.13
CA SER A 164 -11.44 1.35 -20.72
C SER A 164 -10.80 2.15 -21.86
N GLN A 165 -10.38 3.39 -21.61
CA GLN A 165 -9.78 4.25 -22.62
C GLN A 165 -8.38 4.73 -22.17
N GLY A 166 -7.46 4.89 -23.12
CA GLY A 166 -6.09 5.38 -22.88
C GLY A 166 -4.99 4.30 -22.86
N ARG A 167 -3.75 4.73 -22.60
CA ARG A 167 -2.53 3.89 -22.58
C ARG A 167 -1.99 3.82 -21.16
N GLU A 168 -1.49 2.66 -20.74
CA GLU A 168 -0.86 2.55 -19.42
C GLU A 168 0.35 3.50 -19.33
N PRO A 169 0.54 4.24 -18.22
CA PRO A 169 -0.16 4.18 -16.92
C PRO A 169 -1.43 5.05 -16.78
N GLU A 170 -1.74 5.92 -17.75
CA GLU A 170 -2.84 6.89 -17.70
C GLU A 170 -4.19 6.34 -18.21
N ARG A 171 -4.32 5.01 -18.28
CA ARG A 171 -5.54 4.35 -18.74
C ARG A 171 -6.64 4.44 -17.68
N ALA A 172 -7.82 4.90 -18.08
CA ALA A 172 -8.99 5.13 -17.23
C ALA A 172 -10.20 4.31 -17.70
N VAL A 173 -11.24 4.27 -16.87
CA VAL A 173 -12.55 3.70 -17.21
C VAL A 173 -13.52 4.85 -17.49
N LEU A 174 -14.33 4.69 -18.52
CA LEU A 174 -15.40 5.58 -18.92
C LEU A 174 -16.72 4.85 -18.71
N PHE A 175 -17.65 5.48 -17.99
CA PHE A 175 -19.02 5.02 -17.88
C PHE A 175 -19.91 5.79 -18.82
N TYR A 176 -20.86 5.11 -19.46
CA TYR A 176 -21.81 5.71 -20.37
C TYR A 176 -23.15 5.00 -20.31
N ARG A 177 -24.21 5.73 -20.63
CA ARG A 177 -25.56 5.19 -20.66
C ARG A 177 -25.77 4.37 -21.93
N VAL A 178 -26.36 3.17 -21.80
CA VAL A 178 -26.78 2.33 -22.94
C VAL A 178 -28.14 2.77 -23.47
#